data_AF-A0A4Q2J031-F1
#
_entry.id   AF-A0A4Q2J031-F1
#
_cell.length_a   1.000
_cell.length_b   1.000
_cell.length_c   1.000
_cell.angle_alpha   90.00
_cell.angle_beta   90.00
_cell.angle_gamma   90.00
#
_symmetry.space_group_name_H-M   'P 1'
#
loop_
_entity.id
_entity.type
_entity.pdbx_description
1 polymer ?
#
loop_
_entity_poly.entity_id
_entity_poly.type
_entity_poly.pdbx_seq_one_letter_code
_entity_poly.pdbx_strand_id
1 'polypeptide(L)'
;MSPHVAGQTEPKNRLGMGDRARRITLLRGAADLFGTARAAAALGIEQRSFRAKLEATRSVAVADLHAMADALDRHAAAATAHAATIRDNLADRKDAA
;
A
#
# COMPACT_ATOMS: atom_id res chain seq x y z
N MET A 1 32.54 -4.88 -11.83
CA MET A 1 31.62 -4.01 -12.59
C MET A 1 30.74 -4.92 -13.43
N SER A 2 29.48 -5.09 -13.04
CA SER A 2 28.51 -5.89 -13.81
C SER A 2 27.40 -4.95 -14.29
N PRO A 3 27.04 -4.96 -15.57
CA PRO A 3 26.02 -4.07 -16.12
C PRO A 3 24.63 -4.58 -15.68
N HIS A 4 23.89 -3.75 -14.95
CA HIS A 4 22.50 -4.02 -14.61
C HIS A 4 21.64 -3.74 -15.84
N VAL A 5 21.16 -4.81 -16.47
CA VAL A 5 20.36 -4.78 -17.70
C VAL A 5 18.99 -4.17 -17.42
N ALA A 6 18.67 -3.14 -18.20
CA ALA A 6 17.39 -2.49 -18.28
C ALA A 6 16.25 -3.45 -18.66
N GLY A 7 15.09 -3.27 -18.03
CA GLY A 7 13.82 -3.71 -18.61
C GLY A 7 13.33 -5.11 -18.22
N GLN A 8 13.18 -5.40 -16.93
CA GLN A 8 12.24 -6.46 -16.50
C GLN A 8 10.80 -5.99 -16.73
N THR A 9 10.35 -6.04 -17.99
CA THR A 9 8.93 -5.99 -18.30
C THR A 9 8.31 -7.32 -17.89
N GLU A 10 7.53 -7.30 -16.81
CA GLU A 10 6.65 -8.41 -16.38
C GLU A 10 5.97 -9.01 -17.63
N PRO A 11 6.00 -10.34 -17.82
CA PRO A 11 5.36 -10.94 -18.99
C PRO A 11 3.89 -10.54 -19.00
N LYS A 12 3.46 -9.84 -20.05
CA LYS A 12 2.07 -9.39 -20.30
C LYS A 12 1.07 -10.55 -20.50
N ASN A 13 1.40 -11.76 -20.04
CA ASN A 13 0.66 -12.97 -20.33
C ASN A 13 -0.42 -13.21 -19.27
N ARG A 14 -1.65 -12.83 -19.63
CA ARG A 14 -2.94 -13.38 -19.18
C ARG A 14 -2.98 -13.81 -17.71
N LEU A 15 -3.09 -12.84 -16.81
CA LEU A 15 -3.63 -13.12 -15.48
C LEU A 15 -4.96 -13.84 -15.67
N GLY A 16 -5.08 -15.06 -15.12
CA GLY A 16 -6.38 -15.72 -15.02
C GLY A 16 -7.36 -14.76 -14.36
N MET A 17 -8.61 -14.76 -14.84
CA MET A 17 -9.64 -13.81 -14.39
C MET A 17 -9.76 -13.77 -12.85
N GLY A 18 -9.54 -14.92 -12.19
CA GLY A 18 -9.48 -15.05 -10.74
C GLY A 18 -8.26 -14.38 -10.06
N ASP A 19 -7.05 -14.49 -10.61
CA ASP A 19 -5.86 -13.84 -10.02
C ASP A 19 -5.97 -12.32 -10.13
N ARG A 20 -6.46 -11.82 -11.27
CA ARG A 20 -6.72 -10.39 -11.45
C ARG A 20 -7.72 -9.85 -10.42
N ALA A 21 -8.86 -10.53 -10.26
CA ALA A 21 -9.87 -10.14 -9.28
C ALA A 21 -9.31 -10.15 -7.86
N ARG A 22 -8.52 -11.17 -7.50
CA ARG A 22 -7.86 -11.26 -6.21
C ARG A 22 -6.94 -10.07 -5.94
N ARG A 23 -6.10 -9.69 -6.90
CA ARG A 23 -5.19 -8.53 -6.76
C ARG A 23 -5.96 -7.22 -6.57
N ILE A 24 -7.07 -7.03 -7.28
CA ILE A 24 -7.93 -5.86 -7.13
C ILE A 24 -8.56 -5.83 -5.73
N THR A 25 -9.04 -6.97 -5.23
CA THR A 25 -9.61 -7.06 -3.88
C THR A 25 -8.57 -6.73 -2.81
N LEU A 26 -7.34 -7.22 -2.94
CA LEU A 26 -6.25 -6.88 -2.02
C LEU A 26 -5.93 -5.38 -2.05
N LEU A 27 -5.86 -4.78 -3.25
CA LEU A 27 -5.59 -3.35 -3.39
C LEU A 27 -6.74 -2.50 -2.83
N ARG A 28 -7.99 -2.95 -2.97
CA ARG A 28 -9.16 -2.29 -2.40
C ARG A 28 -9.13 -2.34 -0.86
N GLY A 29 -8.86 -3.51 -0.28
CA GLY A 29 -8.72 -3.64 1.18
C GLY A 29 -7.62 -2.75 1.76
N ALA A 30 -6.49 -2.63 1.07
CA ALA A 30 -5.45 -1.69 1.46
C ALA A 30 -5.92 -0.23 1.40
N ALA A 31 -6.67 0.14 0.35
CA ALA A 31 -7.25 1.48 0.22
C ALA A 31 -8.27 1.80 1.31
N ASP A 32 -9.05 0.82 1.75
CA ASP A 32 -10.03 0.97 2.82
C ASP A 32 -9.36 1.22 4.18
N LEU A 33 -8.21 0.58 4.43
CA LEU A 33 -7.43 0.78 5.66
C LEU A 33 -6.71 2.15 5.70
N PHE A 34 -6.18 2.60 4.56
CA PHE A 34 -5.34 3.81 4.48
C PHE A 34 -6.08 5.09 4.09
N GLY A 35 -7.20 4.92 3.40
CA GLY A 35 -7.79 5.93 2.55
C GLY A 35 -7.17 5.95 1.13
N THR A 36 -8.03 6.20 0.14
CA THR A 36 -7.70 6.19 -1.29
C THR A 36 -6.56 7.14 -1.67
N ALA A 37 -6.48 8.33 -1.05
CA ALA A 37 -5.45 9.31 -1.37
C ALA A 37 -4.04 8.82 -0.98
N ARG A 38 -3.90 8.19 0.19
CA ARG A 38 -2.62 7.66 0.64
C ARG A 38 -2.23 6.42 -0.17
N ALA A 39 -3.19 5.57 -0.50
CA ALA A 39 -2.96 4.43 -1.37
C ALA A 39 -2.47 4.86 -2.78
N ALA A 40 -3.06 5.90 -3.36
CA ALA A 40 -2.60 6.46 -4.63
C ALA A 40 -1.16 7.01 -4.51
N ALA A 41 -0.86 7.75 -3.45
CA ALA A 41 0.49 8.27 -3.17
C ALA A 41 1.53 7.15 -2.97
N ALA A 42 1.16 6.05 -2.31
CA ALA A 42 2.03 4.89 -2.11
C ALA A 42 2.47 4.24 -3.44
N LEU A 43 1.61 4.30 -4.46
CA LEU A 43 1.93 3.82 -5.81
C LEU A 43 2.56 4.90 -6.70
N GLY A 44 2.73 6.13 -6.21
CA GLY A 44 3.23 7.25 -7.01
C GLY A 44 2.31 7.63 -8.18
N ILE A 45 1.00 7.47 -8.04
CA ILE A 45 0.02 7.77 -9.10
C ILE A 45 -1.07 8.73 -8.64
N GLU A 46 -1.75 9.32 -9.61
CA GLU A 46 -2.94 10.14 -9.40
C GLU A 46 -4.11 9.31 -8.83
N GLN A 47 -4.95 9.93 -8.00
CA GLN A 47 -6.14 9.27 -7.42
C GLN A 47 -7.09 8.71 -8.50
N ARG A 48 -7.27 9.43 -9.62
CA ARG A 48 -8.08 8.94 -10.76
C ARG A 48 -7.51 7.67 -11.36
N SER A 49 -6.19 7.54 -11.43
CA SER A 49 -5.50 6.37 -11.96
C SER A 49 -5.57 5.19 -10.99
N PHE A 50 -5.55 5.47 -9.69
CA PHE A 50 -5.80 4.47 -8.66
C PHE A 50 -7.22 3.91 -8.75
N ARG A 51 -8.25 4.78 -8.87
CA ARG A 51 -9.64 4.33 -9.08
C ARG A 51 -9.78 3.45 -10.33
N ALA A 52 -9.13 3.82 -11.43
CA ALA A 52 -9.13 3.00 -12.64
C ALA A 52 -8.48 1.61 -12.47
N LYS A 53 -7.52 1.45 -11.55
CA LYS A 53 -7.00 0.12 -11.16
C LYS A 53 -8.05 -0.68 -10.38
N LEU A 54 -8.81 -0.03 -9.49
CA LEU A 54 -9.85 -0.67 -8.68
C LEU A 54 -11.11 -1.07 -9.46
N GLU A 55 -11.40 -0.39 -10.57
CA GLU A 55 -12.53 -0.66 -11.47
C GLU A 55 -12.23 -1.79 -12.47
N ALA A 56 -11.06 -2.43 -12.37
CA ALA A 56 -10.57 -3.38 -13.37
C ALA A 56 -10.47 -2.78 -14.79
N THR A 57 -10.35 -1.46 -14.91
CA THR A 57 -10.10 -0.76 -16.18
C THR A 57 -8.60 -0.74 -16.51
N ARG A 58 -7.74 -0.91 -15.49
CA ARG A 58 -6.29 -1.14 -15.62
C ARG A 58 -5.85 -2.45 -14.97
N SER A 59 -4.65 -2.93 -15.31
CA SER A 59 -4.06 -4.09 -14.65
C SER A 59 -3.39 -3.69 -13.33
N VAL A 60 -3.42 -4.60 -12.36
CA VAL A 60 -2.71 -4.50 -11.08
C VAL A 60 -1.49 -5.43 -11.17
N ALA A 61 -0.30 -4.82 -11.21
CA ALA A 61 0.97 -5.53 -11.24
C ALA A 61 1.29 -6.11 -9.86
N VAL A 62 2.12 -7.15 -9.80
CA VAL A 62 2.59 -7.67 -8.50
C VAL A 62 3.37 -6.60 -7.75
N ALA A 63 4.16 -5.80 -8.46
CA ALA A 63 4.90 -4.67 -7.90
C ALA A 63 3.99 -3.64 -7.20
N ASP A 64 2.77 -3.41 -7.70
CA ASP A 64 1.81 -2.52 -7.04
C ASP A 64 1.43 -3.06 -5.65
N LEU A 65 1.27 -4.38 -5.53
CA LEU A 65 0.90 -5.01 -4.26
C LEU A 65 2.06 -5.00 -3.26
N HIS A 66 3.30 -5.22 -3.72
CA HIS A 66 4.48 -5.06 -2.87
C HIS A 66 4.61 -3.63 -2.36
N ALA A 67 4.52 -2.63 -3.24
CA ALA A 67 4.58 -1.23 -2.84
C ALA A 67 3.47 -0.86 -1.84
N MET A 68 2.28 -1.43 -2.00
CA MET A 68 1.18 -1.24 -1.07
C MET A 68 1.44 -1.90 0.29
N ALA A 69 1.98 -3.12 0.32
CA ALA A 69 2.38 -3.80 1.55
C ALA A 69 3.46 -3.01 2.32
N ASP A 70 4.49 -2.53 1.64
CA ASP A 70 5.54 -1.71 2.25
C ASP A 70 5.00 -0.37 2.80
N ALA A 71 3.98 0.18 2.14
CA ALA A 71 3.29 1.36 2.64
C ALA A 71 2.50 1.03 3.91
N LEU A 72 1.74 -0.07 3.90
CA LEU A 72 0.97 -0.61 5.04
C LEU A 72 1.85 -0.79 6.28
N ASP A 73 2.99 -1.46 6.14
CA ASP A 73 3.91 -1.72 7.23
C ASP A 73 4.47 -0.42 7.84
N ARG A 74 4.86 0.54 7.00
CA ARG A 74 5.35 1.85 7.47
C ARG A 74 4.29 2.63 8.24
N HIS A 75 3.04 2.60 7.80
CA HIS A 75 1.96 3.27 8.54
C HIS A 75 1.62 2.56 9.84
N ALA A 76 1.61 1.22 9.85
CA ALA A 76 1.39 0.46 11.07
C ALA A 76 2.47 0.75 12.12
N ALA A 77 3.73 0.84 11.69
CA ALA A 77 4.83 1.25 12.54
C ALA A 77 4.64 2.68 13.09
N ALA A 78 4.28 3.64 12.24
CA ALA A 78 4.01 5.01 12.65
C ALA A 78 2.81 5.13 13.63
N ALA A 79 1.73 4.40 13.37
CA ALA A 79 0.56 4.35 14.23
C ALA A 79 0.90 3.74 15.60
N THR A 80 1.68 2.67 15.61
CA THR A 80 2.17 2.03 16.84
C THR A 80 3.04 2.98 17.66
N ALA A 81 3.97 3.69 17.02
CA ALA A 81 4.84 4.67 17.68
C ALA A 81 4.03 5.86 18.25
N HIS A 82 3.04 6.34 17.51
CA HIS A 82 2.16 7.41 17.99
C HIS A 82 1.30 6.95 19.17
N ALA A 83 0.75 5.73 19.11
CA ALA A 83 0.00 5.16 20.22
C ALA A 83 0.88 4.96 21.47
N ALA A 84 2.14 4.55 21.32
CA ALA A 84 3.08 4.47 22.44
C ALA A 84 3.29 5.85 23.09
N THR A 85 3.55 6.89 22.27
CA THR A 85 3.70 8.27 22.75
C THR A 85 2.48 8.74 23.55
N ILE A 86 1.26 8.43 23.10
CA ILE A 86 0.02 8.76 23.83
C ILE A 86 -0.02 8.07 25.20
N ARG A 87 0.35 6.78 25.27
CA ARG A 87 0.35 6.02 26.54
C ARG A 87 1.41 6.54 27.51
N ASP A 88 2.60 6.86 27.02
CA ASP A 88 3.68 7.40 27.85
C ASP A 88 3.26 8.73 28.47
N ASN A 89 2.68 9.65 27.67
CA ASN A 89 2.13 10.92 28.16
C ASN A 89 0.95 10.77 29.14
N LEU A 90 0.27 9.64 29.14
CA LEU A 90 -0.80 9.35 30.12
C LEU A 90 -0.22 8.80 31.42
N ALA A 91 0.84 8.00 31.36
CA ALA A 91 1.53 7.48 32.54
C ALA A 91 2.22 8.60 33.33
N ASP A 92 2.97 9.47 32.66
CA ASP A 92 3.68 10.59 33.30
C ASP A 92 2.73 11.53 34.07
N ARG A 93 1.51 11.73 33.56
CA ARG A 93 0.49 12.54 34.23
C ARG A 93 -0.14 11.87 35.44
N LYS A 94 -0.13 10.53 35.50
CA LYS A 94 -0.66 9.77 36.63
C LYS A 94 0.31 9.77 37.81
N ASP A 95 1.61 9.81 37.54
CA ASP A 95 2.65 9.83 38.59
C ASP A 95 2.86 11.24 39.18
N ALA A 96 2.34 12.28 38.52
CA ALA A 96 2.39 13.68 38.97
C ALA A 96 1.16 14.14 39.77
N ALA A 97 0.16 13.28 39.99
CA ALA A 97 -1.11 13.57 40.68
C ALA A 97 -1.25 12.76 41.96
#